data_AF-A0A7Y2G7Y3-F1
#
_entry.id   AF-A0A7Y2G7Y3-F1
#
_cell.length_a   1.000
_cell.length_b   1.000
_cell.length_c   1.000
_cell.angle_alpha   90.00
_cell.angle_beta   90.00
_cell.angle_gamma   90.00
#
_symmetry.space_group_name_H-M   'P 1'
#
loop_
_entity.id
_entity.type
_entity.pdbx_description
1 polymer ?
#
loop_
_entity_poly.entity_id
_entity_poly.type
_entity_poly.pdbx_seq_one_letter_code
_entity_poly.pdbx_strand_id
1 'polypeptide(L)'
;MGAFLWHFSYARYGLVAQDEGWLLHAATRVAQGEVPYRDFLTAYVPGRYYLVAAVLESFGSSLPAVRILFCVLRALVVLLTFLIGLRIGNRPMALAAAVTVAVLPGPWHKTFYTLVPLLTFAPLLRWERTRGAAWLLLAGAVAGAGLWFRQDAAVA
;
A
#
# COMPACT_ATOMS: atom_id res chain seq x y z
N MET A 1 -13.69 4.11 -10.73
CA MET A 1 -14.02 2.85 -11.44
C MET A 1 -13.04 2.52 -12.57
N GLY A 2 -12.42 3.51 -13.26
CA GLY A 2 -11.46 3.26 -14.34
C GLY A 2 -10.22 2.45 -13.95
N ALA A 3 -9.56 2.76 -12.83
CA ALA A 3 -8.37 2.01 -12.40
C ALA A 3 -8.69 0.56 -11.98
N PHE A 4 -9.79 0.32 -11.26
CA PHE A 4 -10.21 -1.03 -10.87
C PHE A 4 -10.59 -1.89 -12.08
N LEU A 5 -11.36 -1.34 -13.01
CA LEU A 5 -11.72 -2.04 -14.25
C LEU A 5 -10.52 -2.28 -15.15
N TRP A 6 -9.56 -1.35 -15.19
CA TRP A 6 -8.28 -1.53 -15.88
C TRP A 6 -7.46 -2.69 -15.26
N HIS A 7 -7.25 -2.72 -13.95
CA HIS A 7 -6.49 -3.82 -13.34
C HIS A 7 -7.23 -5.16 -13.44
N PHE A 8 -8.58 -5.13 -13.38
CA PHE A 8 -9.40 -6.32 -13.58
C PHE A 8 -9.42 -6.79 -15.05
N SER A 9 -9.35 -5.89 -16.04
CA SER A 9 -9.26 -6.28 -17.45
C SER A 9 -7.97 -7.02 -17.77
N TYR A 10 -6.88 -6.75 -17.03
CA TYR A 10 -5.64 -7.51 -17.10
C TYR A 10 -5.59 -8.72 -16.16
N ALA A 11 -6.64 -9.01 -15.37
CA ALA A 11 -6.64 -10.13 -14.44
C ALA A 11 -6.41 -11.50 -15.12
N ARG A 12 -6.73 -11.61 -16.42
CA ARG A 12 -6.50 -12.79 -17.26
C ARG A 12 -5.28 -12.66 -18.20
N TYR A 13 -4.64 -11.50 -18.25
CA TYR A 13 -3.38 -11.32 -18.99
C TYR A 13 -2.22 -11.95 -18.22
N GLY A 14 -1.28 -12.54 -18.95
CA GLY A 14 -0.08 -13.19 -18.42
C GLY A 14 0.82 -12.24 -17.60
N LEU A 15 1.93 -12.78 -17.09
CA LEU A 15 2.88 -12.02 -16.26
C LEU A 15 3.47 -10.84 -17.04
N VAL A 16 3.27 -9.63 -16.55
CA VAL A 16 4.05 -8.46 -17.01
C VAL A 16 5.42 -8.53 -16.33
N ALA A 17 6.39 -9.10 -17.05
CA ALA A 17 7.69 -9.47 -16.49
C ALA A 17 8.45 -8.32 -15.81
N GLN A 18 8.35 -7.10 -16.33
CA GLN A 18 9.12 -5.96 -15.80
C GLN A 18 8.59 -5.44 -14.45
N ASP A 19 7.27 -5.37 -14.26
CA ASP A 19 6.69 -4.82 -13.02
C ASP A 19 6.24 -5.92 -12.05
N GLU A 20 5.38 -6.83 -12.52
CA GLU A 20 4.85 -7.93 -11.69
C GLU A 20 5.91 -9.01 -11.46
N GLY A 21 6.71 -9.32 -12.49
CA GLY A 21 7.74 -10.36 -12.43
C GLY A 21 8.81 -10.09 -11.38
N TRP A 22 9.33 -8.86 -11.30
CA TRP A 22 10.32 -8.48 -10.28
C TRP A 22 9.78 -8.56 -8.86
N LEU A 23 8.53 -8.12 -8.63
CA LEU A 23 7.90 -8.20 -7.32
C LEU A 23 7.71 -9.66 -6.89
N LEU A 24 7.17 -10.48 -7.78
CA LEU A 24 6.88 -11.89 -7.50
C LEU A 24 8.16 -12.71 -7.34
N HIS A 25 9.18 -12.45 -8.16
CA HIS A 25 10.47 -13.12 -8.04
C HIS A 25 11.10 -12.85 -6.68
N ALA A 26 11.21 -11.58 -6.28
CA ALA A 26 11.75 -11.20 -4.98
C ALA A 26 10.89 -11.74 -3.81
N ALA A 27 9.56 -11.70 -3.92
CA ALA A 27 8.67 -12.28 -2.90
C ALA A 27 8.80 -13.81 -2.80
N THR A 28 9.02 -14.50 -3.92
CA THR A 28 9.24 -15.96 -3.95
C THR A 28 10.55 -16.31 -3.24
N ARG A 29 11.62 -15.54 -3.47
CA ARG A 29 12.89 -15.72 -2.75
C ARG A 29 12.73 -15.52 -1.25
N VAL A 30 11.94 -14.52 -0.85
CA VAL A 30 11.58 -14.31 0.57
C VAL A 30 10.81 -15.49 1.15
N ALA A 31 9.83 -16.03 0.43
CA ALA A 31 9.09 -17.22 0.84
C ALA A 31 9.98 -18.49 0.92
N GLN A 32 11.13 -18.49 0.24
CA GLN A 32 12.15 -19.54 0.33
C GLN A 32 13.16 -19.30 1.48
N GLY A 33 12.98 -18.25 2.28
CA GLY A 33 13.82 -17.92 3.44
C GLY A 33 14.98 -16.97 3.14
N GLU A 34 15.08 -16.43 1.92
CA GLU A 34 16.09 -15.42 1.59
C GLU A 34 15.71 -14.04 2.14
N VAL A 35 16.70 -13.30 2.61
CA VAL A 35 16.52 -11.99 3.22
C VAL A 35 16.92 -10.88 2.23
N PRO A 36 16.02 -9.93 1.89
CA PRO A 36 16.35 -8.81 1.03
C PRO A 36 17.51 -7.97 1.60
N TYR A 37 18.36 -7.44 0.72
CA TYR A 37 19.62 -6.73 1.03
C TYR A 37 20.75 -7.58 1.61
N ARG A 38 20.47 -8.78 2.12
CA ARG A 38 21.50 -9.73 2.57
C ARG A 38 21.83 -10.76 1.50
N ASP A 39 20.79 -11.45 1.01
CA ASP A 39 20.94 -12.58 0.09
C ASP A 39 20.67 -12.15 -1.37
N PHE A 40 19.96 -11.03 -1.57
CA PHE A 40 19.77 -10.42 -2.88
C PHE A 40 19.56 -8.90 -2.81
N LEU A 41 19.97 -8.23 -3.88
CA LEU A 41 19.77 -6.78 -4.04
C LEU A 41 18.39 -6.48 -4.60
N THR A 42 17.80 -5.38 -4.11
CA THR A 42 16.50 -4.90 -4.58
C THR A 42 16.49 -3.39 -4.66
N ALA A 43 15.85 -2.84 -5.71
CA ALA A 43 15.69 -1.40 -5.88
C ALA A 43 14.65 -0.78 -4.93
N TYR A 44 13.87 -1.62 -4.23
CA TYR A 44 12.79 -1.18 -3.35
C TYR A 44 12.88 -1.84 -1.98
N VAL A 45 12.24 -1.18 -1.01
CA VAL A 45 12.28 -1.56 0.39
C VAL A 45 11.66 -2.93 0.72
N PRO A 46 12.13 -3.61 1.78
CA PRO A 46 11.87 -5.02 2.00
C PRO A 46 10.41 -5.37 2.34
N GLY A 47 9.70 -4.49 3.06
CA GLY A 47 8.41 -4.79 3.68
C GLY A 47 7.34 -5.24 2.68
N ARG A 48 7.37 -4.70 1.45
CA ARG A 48 6.46 -5.11 0.39
C ARG A 48 6.65 -6.56 -0.06
N TYR A 49 7.89 -7.07 -0.04
CA TYR A 49 8.20 -8.44 -0.44
C TYR A 49 7.75 -9.43 0.62
N TYR A 50 7.94 -9.10 1.91
CA TYR A 50 7.41 -9.91 3.01
C TYR A 50 5.89 -9.98 2.99
N LEU A 51 5.20 -8.86 2.72
CA LEU A 51 3.74 -8.86 2.61
C LEU A 51 3.25 -9.74 1.46
N VAL A 52 3.90 -9.65 0.29
CA VAL A 52 3.54 -10.48 -0.88
C VAL A 52 3.92 -11.94 -0.65
N ALA A 53 5.07 -12.22 -0.02
CA ALA A 53 5.51 -13.57 0.34
C ALA A 53 4.48 -14.25 1.26
N ALA A 54 3.99 -13.55 2.29
CA ALA A 54 2.94 -14.08 3.16
C ALA A 54 1.65 -14.45 2.41
N VAL A 55 1.28 -13.67 1.39
CA VAL A 55 0.13 -14.01 0.52
C VAL A 55 0.44 -15.23 -0.35
N LEU A 56 1.65 -15.32 -0.91
CA LEU A 56 2.07 -16.48 -1.71
C LEU A 56 2.18 -17.76 -0.87
N GLU A 57 2.61 -17.68 0.38
CA GLU A 57 2.62 -18.81 1.31
C GLU A 57 1.19 -19.25 1.68
N SER A 58 0.28 -18.29 1.89
CA SER A 58 -1.10 -18.58 2.31
C SER A 58 -1.99 -19.10 1.18
N PHE A 59 -1.78 -18.65 -0.05
CA PHE A 59 -2.64 -18.95 -1.21
C PHE A 59 -1.92 -19.70 -2.34
N GLY A 60 -0.69 -20.16 -2.09
CA GLY A 60 0.21 -20.69 -3.12
C GLY A 60 0.71 -19.59 -4.08
N SER A 61 1.45 -19.98 -5.12
CA SER A 61 1.97 -19.10 -6.18
C SER A 61 0.87 -18.52 -7.09
N SER A 62 -0.13 -17.87 -6.48
CA SER A 62 -1.35 -17.38 -7.08
C SER A 62 -1.22 -15.89 -7.43
N LEU A 63 -0.97 -15.62 -8.70
CA LEU A 63 -0.98 -14.26 -9.24
C LEU A 63 -2.31 -13.52 -8.94
N PRO A 64 -3.49 -14.15 -9.08
CA PRO A 64 -4.75 -13.51 -8.68
C PRO A 64 -4.78 -13.08 -7.21
N ALA A 65 -4.22 -13.86 -6.28
CA ALA A 65 -4.20 -13.52 -4.86
C ALA A 65 -3.38 -12.24 -4.60
N VAL A 66 -2.22 -12.12 -5.25
CA VAL A 66 -1.39 -10.90 -5.18
C VAL A 66 -2.14 -9.71 -5.78
N ARG A 67 -2.81 -9.88 -6.92
CA ARG A 67 -3.61 -8.79 -7.52
C ARG A 67 -4.76 -8.34 -6.61
N ILE A 68 -5.44 -9.28 -5.96
CA ILE A 68 -6.50 -8.98 -4.98
C ILE A 68 -5.93 -8.19 -3.79
N LEU A 69 -4.76 -8.56 -3.26
CA LEU A 69 -4.08 -7.80 -2.21
C LEU A 69 -3.93 -6.32 -2.61
N PHE A 70 -3.39 -6.03 -3.79
CA PHE A 70 -3.21 -4.64 -4.23
C PHE A 70 -4.52 -3.90 -4.53
N CYS A 71 -5.56 -4.60 -4.98
CA CYS A 71 -6.91 -4.05 -5.09
C CYS A 71 -7.45 -3.62 -3.72
N VAL A 72 -7.28 -4.44 -2.68
CA VAL A 72 -7.68 -4.13 -1.30
C VAL A 72 -6.88 -2.95 -0.76
N LEU A 73 -5.56 -2.93 -0.94
CA LEU A 73 -4.73 -1.81 -0.51
C LEU A 73 -5.13 -0.49 -1.18
N ARG A 74 -5.46 -0.50 -2.48
CA ARG A 74 -5.97 0.70 -3.17
C ARG A 74 -7.35 1.12 -2.70
N ALA A 75 -8.25 0.17 -2.44
CA ALA A 75 -9.56 0.48 -1.87
C ALA A 75 -9.41 1.18 -0.51
N LEU A 76 -8.45 0.72 0.31
CA LEU A 76 -8.12 1.35 1.59
C LEU A 76 -7.58 2.77 1.42
N VAL A 77 -6.71 3.02 0.45
CA VAL A 77 -6.23 4.38 0.12
C VAL A 77 -7.40 5.30 -0.23
N VAL A 78 -8.32 4.87 -1.10
CA VAL A 78 -9.52 5.64 -1.48
C VAL A 78 -10.40 5.93 -0.27
N LEU A 79 -10.66 4.93 0.56
CA LEU A 79 -11.46 5.07 1.78
C LEU A 79 -10.82 6.06 2.75
N LEU A 80 -9.53 5.92 3.04
CA LEU A 80 -8.82 6.83 3.94
C LEU A 80 -8.80 8.26 3.42
N THR A 81 -8.62 8.44 2.11
CA THR A 81 -8.68 9.76 1.46
C THR A 81 -10.06 10.40 1.68
N PHE A 82 -11.13 9.64 1.49
CA PHE A 82 -12.49 10.12 1.75
C PHE A 82 -12.71 10.49 3.22
N LEU A 83 -12.34 9.60 4.14
CA LEU A 83 -12.53 9.80 5.58
C LEU A 83 -11.73 10.99 6.12
N ILE A 84 -10.49 11.16 5.66
CA ILE A 84 -9.64 12.31 6.00
C ILE A 84 -10.21 13.59 5.37
N GLY A 85 -10.65 13.52 4.11
CA GLY A 85 -11.30 14.65 3.43
C GLY A 85 -12.55 15.14 4.17
N LEU A 86 -13.37 14.24 4.72
CA LEU A 86 -14.53 14.59 5.55
C LEU A 86 -14.16 15.29 6.86
N ARG A 87 -12.91 15.15 7.33
CA ARG A 87 -12.42 15.80 8.55
C ARG A 87 -11.83 17.18 8.29
N ILE A 88 -11.25 17.40 7.11
CA ILE A 88 -10.54 18.63 6.76
C ILE A 88 -11.46 19.63 6.04
N GLY A 89 -12.37 19.13 5.18
CA GLY A 89 -13.21 19.97 4.34
C GLY A 89 -14.68 19.53 4.35
N ASN A 90 -15.38 19.82 3.26
CA ASN A 90 -16.77 19.45 3.08
C ASN A 90 -16.93 18.12 2.33
N ARG A 91 -18.13 17.53 2.40
CA ARG A 91 -18.45 16.24 1.78
C ARG A 91 -18.22 16.22 0.25
N PRO A 92 -18.59 17.25 -0.53
CA PRO A 92 -18.27 17.29 -1.96
C PRO A 92 -16.77 17.24 -2.27
N MET A 93 -15.95 17.99 -1.55
CA MET A 93 -14.49 17.98 -1.75
C MET A 93 -13.88 16.63 -1.38
N ALA A 94 -14.35 16.01 -0.28
CA ALA A 94 -13.92 14.68 0.12
C ALA A 94 -14.26 13.62 -0.94
N LEU A 95 -15.46 13.68 -1.51
CA LEU A 95 -15.89 12.81 -2.60
C LEU A 95 -15.04 13.04 -3.86
N ALA A 96 -14.83 14.30 -4.25
CA ALA A 96 -14.01 14.63 -5.41
C ALA A 96 -12.59 14.07 -5.28
N ALA A 97 -11.93 14.26 -4.13
CA ALA A 97 -10.61 13.71 -3.87
C ALA A 97 -10.57 12.18 -3.94
N ALA A 98 -11.54 11.50 -3.30
CA ALA A 98 -11.62 10.05 -3.32
C ALA A 98 -11.87 9.49 -4.73
N VAL A 99 -12.75 10.12 -5.50
CA VAL A 99 -13.03 9.74 -6.90
C VAL A 99 -11.80 9.95 -7.77
N THR A 100 -11.09 11.07 -7.63
CA THR A 100 -9.84 11.32 -8.37
C THR A 100 -8.82 10.22 -8.11
N VAL A 101 -8.59 9.86 -6.84
CA VAL A 101 -7.67 8.76 -6.47
C VAL A 101 -8.15 7.40 -7.00
N ALA A 102 -9.48 7.15 -7.04
CA ALA A 102 -10.05 5.90 -7.51
C ALA A 102 -10.08 5.73 -9.05
N VAL A 103 -9.96 6.83 -9.80
CA VAL A 103 -10.06 6.82 -11.27
C VAL A 103 -8.68 6.96 -11.92
N LEU A 104 -7.78 7.74 -11.33
CA LEU A 104 -6.46 7.96 -11.92
C LEU A 104 -5.68 6.64 -12.07
N PRO A 105 -5.26 6.27 -13.29
CA PRO A 105 -4.38 5.14 -13.49
C PRO A 105 -3.03 5.49 -12.86
N GLY A 106 -2.46 4.53 -12.15
CA GLY A 106 -1.16 4.68 -11.51
C GLY A 106 -0.54 3.32 -11.23
N PRO A 107 0.79 3.24 -11.16
CA PRO A 107 1.49 2.00 -10.89
C PRO A 107 1.06 1.42 -9.54
N TRP A 108 0.48 0.22 -9.56
CA TRP A 108 0.02 -0.49 -8.36
C TRP A 108 1.18 -0.75 -7.37
N HIS A 109 2.41 -0.91 -7.87
CA HIS A 109 3.60 -1.05 -7.03
C HIS A 109 3.92 0.20 -6.18
N LYS A 110 3.33 1.37 -6.50
CA LYS A 110 3.46 2.61 -5.70
C LYS A 110 2.35 2.81 -4.67
N THR A 111 1.45 1.85 -4.49
CA THR A 111 0.32 1.98 -3.54
C THR A 111 0.78 2.33 -2.12
N PHE A 112 1.91 1.79 -1.68
CA PHE A 112 2.48 2.08 -0.36
C PHE A 112 2.92 3.54 -0.18
N TYR A 113 3.24 4.27 -1.26
CA TYR A 113 3.64 5.68 -1.18
C TYR A 113 2.51 6.56 -0.66
N THR A 114 1.27 6.24 -1.03
CA THR A 114 0.08 6.98 -0.60
C THR A 114 -0.50 6.38 0.67
N LEU A 115 -0.47 5.05 0.82
CA LEU A 115 -1.08 4.36 1.95
C LEU A 115 -0.40 4.70 3.29
N VAL A 116 0.92 4.68 3.35
CA VAL A 116 1.67 4.91 4.61
C VAL A 116 1.37 6.30 5.20
N PRO A 117 1.50 7.42 4.44
CA PRO A 117 1.14 8.73 4.96
C PRO A 117 -0.32 8.82 5.43
N LEU A 118 -1.27 8.28 4.67
CA LEU A 118 -2.69 8.31 5.06
C LEU A 118 -2.96 7.55 6.36
N LEU A 119 -2.31 6.40 6.54
CA LEU A 119 -2.39 5.63 7.79
C LEU A 119 -1.76 6.37 8.96
N THR A 120 -0.70 7.15 8.74
CA THR A 120 -0.08 8.01 9.77
C THR A 120 -0.95 9.23 10.12
N PHE A 121 -1.58 9.85 9.13
CA PHE A 121 -2.44 11.03 9.35
C PHE A 121 -3.72 10.72 10.10
N ALA A 122 -4.33 9.54 9.88
CA ALA A 122 -5.58 9.14 10.52
C ALA A 122 -5.54 9.22 12.08
N PRO A 123 -4.54 8.65 12.80
CA PRO A 123 -4.42 8.78 14.24
C PRO A 123 -4.04 10.20 14.68
N LEU A 124 -3.25 10.95 13.90
CA LEU A 124 -2.91 12.35 14.22
C LEU A 124 -4.16 13.25 14.25
N LEU A 125 -5.07 13.10 13.29
CA LEU A 125 -6.36 13.81 13.30
C LEU A 125 -7.23 13.46 14.51
N ARG A 126 -7.04 12.27 15.08
CA ARG A 126 -7.76 11.83 16.29
C ARG A 126 -7.08 12.35 17.56
N TRP A 127 -5.75 12.44 17.54
CA TRP A 127 -4.99 13.10 18.59
C TRP A 127 -5.36 14.57 18.73
N GLU A 128 -5.51 15.33 17.64
CA GLU A 128 -5.87 16.75 17.74
C GLU A 128 -7.15 17.00 18.55
N ARG A 129 -8.13 16.10 18.45
CA ARG A 129 -9.41 16.21 19.17
C ARG A 129 -9.36 15.71 20.61
N THR A 130 -8.61 14.64 20.86
CA THR A 130 -8.65 13.92 22.15
C THR A 130 -7.44 14.21 23.03
N ARG A 131 -6.36 14.74 22.45
CA ARG A 131 -5.03 14.96 23.04
C ARG A 131 -4.41 13.73 23.73
N GLY A 132 -4.93 12.53 23.47
CA GLY A 132 -4.47 11.30 24.12
C GLY A 132 -3.13 10.80 23.56
N ALA A 133 -2.14 10.58 24.42
CA ALA A 133 -0.80 10.12 24.04
C ALA A 133 -0.79 8.80 23.24
N ALA A 134 -1.77 7.92 23.46
CA ALA A 134 -1.93 6.68 22.71
C ALA A 134 -2.04 6.90 21.18
N TRP A 135 -2.65 8.00 20.74
CA TRP A 135 -2.78 8.32 19.32
C TRP A 135 -1.46 8.80 18.70
N LEU A 136 -0.61 9.50 19.48
CA LEU A 136 0.74 9.85 19.05
C LEU A 136 1.63 8.62 18.96
N LEU A 137 1.55 7.71 19.94
CA LEU A 137 2.27 6.45 19.91
C LEU A 137 1.84 5.59 18.72
N LEU A 138 0.54 5.52 18.43
CA LEU A 138 0.04 4.82 17.26
C LEU A 138 0.52 5.46 15.95
N ALA A 139 0.48 6.79 15.85
CA ALA A 139 0.98 7.51 14.68
C ALA A 139 2.49 7.25 14.47
N GLY A 140 3.28 7.31 15.54
CA GLY A 140 4.71 7.00 15.52
C GLY A 140 4.99 5.54 15.15
N ALA A 141 4.22 4.59 15.69
CA ALA A 141 4.34 3.17 15.36
C ALA A 141 4.00 2.90 13.88
N VAL A 142 2.95 3.54 13.36
CA VAL A 142 2.55 3.42 11.94
C VAL A 142 3.59 4.07 11.02
N ALA A 143 4.12 5.23 11.39
CA ALA A 143 5.20 5.89 10.65
C ALA A 143 6.48 5.03 10.66
N GLY A 144 6.83 4.45 11.81
CA GLY A 144 7.96 3.54 11.97
C GLY A 144 7.79 2.25 11.19
N ALA A 145 6.61 1.62 11.22
CA ALA A 145 6.29 0.49 10.35
C ALA A 145 6.32 0.91 8.86
N GLY A 146 5.93 2.15 8.57
CA GLY A 146 6.05 2.80 7.28
C GLY A 146 7.46 2.75 6.70
N LEU A 147 8.51 2.79 7.52
CA LEU A 147 9.91 2.69 7.07
C LEU A 147 10.22 1.38 6.34
N TRP A 148 9.56 0.29 6.73
CA TRP A 148 9.69 -0.99 6.03
C TRP A 148 9.07 -0.97 4.63
N PHE A 149 8.12 -0.05 4.38
CA PHE A 149 7.42 0.13 3.12
C PHE A 149 7.85 1.39 2.34
N ARG A 150 8.57 2.32 2.98
CA ARG A 150 9.28 3.49 2.42
C ARG A 150 10.35 4.00 3.40
N GLN A 151 11.62 3.77 3.11
CA GLN A 151 12.72 4.36 3.89
C GLN A 151 12.80 5.89 3.69
N ASP A 152 12.39 6.38 2.53
CA ASP A 152 12.33 7.79 2.17
C ASP A 152 11.16 8.55 2.84
N ALA A 153 10.23 7.87 3.53
CA ALA A 153 9.08 8.50 4.19
C ALA A 153 9.39 9.15 5.54
N ALA A 154 10.38 8.65 6.27
CA ALA A 154 10.62 9.11 7.64
C ALA A 154 11.85 10.03 7.78
N VAL A 155 12.52 10.37 6.68
CA VAL A 155 13.66 11.31 6.66
C VAL A 155 13.26 12.66 6.06
N ALA A 156 11.96 12.96 5.98
CA ALA A 156 11.46 14.26 5.55
C ALA A 156 11.06 15.13 6.75
#